data_AF-A0A158R0R8-F1
#
_entry.id   AF-A0A158R0R8-F1
#
_cell.length_a   1.000
_cell.length_b   1.000
_cell.length_c   1.000
_cell.angle_alpha   90.00
_cell.angle_beta   90.00
_cell.angle_gamma   90.00
#
_symmetry.space_group_name_H-M   'P 1'
#
loop_
_entity.id
_entity.type
_entity.pdbx_description
1 polymer ?
#
loop_
_entity_poly.entity_id
_entity_poly.type
_entity_poly.pdbx_seq_one_letter_code
_entity_poly.pdbx_strand_id
1 'polypeptide(L)'
;MILQAHGICIHDHSVEFRVGDSAIAAVAWMIIFGDGFHNFIDGISIGASFAESIYAGLSVSLAVLAEEFPHELGDVAILVASGMSLRQALLYNLLSAITCYIGFIIGVGIGELGPDISKYAFALAGGMFLYISLGCMMPEMKKAMEEALNVSLRRGVYVLFLQSVGLFTGLFLMYFMARYGEEISF
;
A
#
# COMPACT_ATOMS: atom_id res chain seq x y z
N MET A 1 45.97 -1.33 23.02
CA MET A 1 45.85 -0.59 21.74
C MET A 1 45.41 -1.64 20.73
N ILE A 2 44.21 -1.67 20.14
CA ILE A 2 43.26 -0.63 19.71
C ILE A 2 41.82 -1.19 19.83
N LEU A 3 40.85 -0.29 20.07
CA LEU A 3 39.42 -0.49 20.31
C LEU A 3 38.66 -1.25 19.20
N GLN A 4 37.73 -2.12 19.60
CA GLN A 4 36.53 -2.50 18.82
C GLN A 4 35.43 -1.46 19.06
N ALA A 5 34.86 -0.94 17.97
CA ALA A 5 33.68 -0.09 17.96
C ALA A 5 32.43 -0.89 17.57
N HIS A 6 31.27 -0.44 18.09
CA HIS A 6 29.91 -0.84 17.75
C HIS A 6 29.41 -2.21 18.26
N GLY A 7 29.11 -2.25 19.56
CA GLY A 7 28.06 -3.10 20.10
C GLY A 7 26.75 -2.30 20.20
N ILE A 8 26.00 -2.20 19.10
CA ILE A 8 24.55 -2.00 19.20
C ILE A 8 23.96 -3.40 19.14
N CYS A 9 23.71 -3.95 20.33
CA CYS A 9 22.99 -5.19 20.50
C CYS A 9 21.56 -4.96 20.03
N ILE A 10 21.27 -5.29 18.76
CA ILE A 10 19.88 -5.46 18.32
C ILE A 10 19.41 -6.70 19.06
N HIS A 11 18.69 -6.49 20.16
CA HIS A 11 17.96 -7.53 20.84
C HIS A 11 16.94 -8.11 19.85
N ASP A 12 17.30 -9.23 19.26
CA ASP A 12 16.44 -10.08 18.46
C ASP A 12 15.40 -10.70 19.41
N HIS A 13 14.34 -9.96 19.69
CA HIS A 13 13.14 -10.51 20.26
C HIS A 13 12.40 -11.21 19.12
N SER A 14 12.57 -12.52 19.03
CA SER A 14 11.60 -13.39 18.37
C SER A 14 10.25 -13.18 19.06
N VAL A 15 9.44 -12.25 18.53
CA VAL A 15 8.12 -11.92 19.07
C VAL A 15 7.22 -13.12 18.80
N GLU A 16 7.14 -14.04 19.76
CA GLU A 16 6.04 -15.00 19.83
C GLU A 16 4.77 -14.21 20.14
N PHE A 17 4.01 -13.87 19.09
CA PHE A 17 2.77 -13.11 19.19
C PHE A 17 1.70 -13.92 19.93
N ARG A 18 1.47 -13.59 21.21
CA ARG A 18 0.37 -14.15 21.99
C ARG A 18 -0.84 -13.24 21.87
N VAL A 19 -2.02 -13.84 21.69
CA VAL A 19 -3.31 -13.16 21.64
C VAL A 19 -3.48 -12.29 22.89
N GLY A 20 -3.40 -10.96 22.73
CA GLY A 20 -3.51 -9.98 23.82
C GLY A 20 -2.37 -8.96 23.93
N ASP A 21 -1.30 -9.07 23.13
CA ASP A 21 -0.19 -8.11 23.19
C ASP A 21 -0.52 -6.74 22.59
N SER A 22 -0.10 -5.67 23.27
CA SER A 22 -0.23 -4.28 22.82
C SER A 22 0.40 -4.02 21.45
N ALA A 23 1.42 -4.80 21.08
CA ALA A 23 2.06 -4.75 19.77
C ALA A 23 1.12 -5.23 18.64
N ILE A 24 0.30 -6.25 18.88
CA ILE A 24 -0.67 -6.76 17.89
C ILE A 24 -1.76 -5.72 17.65
N ALA A 25 -2.23 -5.08 18.73
CA ALA A 25 -3.17 -3.98 18.63
C ALA A 25 -2.56 -2.77 17.89
N ALA A 26 -1.28 -2.45 18.13
CA ALA A 26 -0.59 -1.36 17.45
C ALA A 26 -0.46 -1.59 15.93
N VAL A 27 -0.09 -2.81 15.51
CA VAL A 27 -0.03 -3.18 14.09
C VAL A 27 -1.41 -3.10 13.44
N ALA A 28 -2.46 -3.61 14.10
CA ALA A 28 -3.83 -3.54 13.59
C ALA A 28 -4.31 -2.08 13.40
N TRP A 29 -4.03 -1.20 14.36
CA TRP A 29 -4.35 0.23 14.22
C TRP A 29 -3.54 0.90 13.12
N MET A 30 -2.26 0.57 12.99
CA MET A 30 -1.41 1.10 11.92
C MET A 30 -1.97 0.73 10.54
N ILE A 31 -2.41 -0.51 10.36
CA ILE A 31 -3.05 -0.97 9.11
C ILE A 31 -4.31 -0.15 8.84
N ILE A 32 -5.24 -0.08 9.80
CA ILE A 32 -6.53 0.64 9.59
C ILE A 32 -6.32 2.12 9.24
N PHE A 33 -5.43 2.82 9.96
CA PHE A 33 -5.16 4.23 9.69
C PHE A 33 -4.33 4.44 8.42
N GLY A 34 -3.38 3.55 8.15
CA GLY A 34 -2.57 3.58 6.93
C GLY A 34 -3.43 3.36 5.70
N ASP A 35 -4.28 2.33 5.72
CA ASP A 35 -5.24 2.00 4.68
C ASP A 35 -6.27 3.11 4.48
N GLY A 36 -6.77 3.73 5.56
CA GLY A 36 -7.64 4.91 5.44
C GLY A 36 -6.92 6.12 4.83
N PHE A 37 -5.63 6.31 5.07
CA PHE A 37 -4.91 7.39 4.39
C PHE A 37 -4.62 7.05 2.92
N HIS A 38 -4.33 5.79 2.62
CA HIS A 38 -4.13 5.29 1.25
C HIS A 38 -5.39 5.53 0.42
N ASN A 39 -6.52 5.00 0.88
CA ASN A 39 -7.84 5.15 0.26
C ASN A 39 -8.21 6.62 0.02
N PHE A 40 -7.89 7.51 0.97
CA PHE A 40 -8.11 8.95 0.80
C PHE A 40 -7.33 9.54 -0.39
N ILE A 41 -6.06 9.18 -0.55
CA ILE A 41 -5.21 9.65 -1.65
C ILE A 41 -5.66 9.08 -2.99
N ASP A 42 -6.09 7.83 -3.02
CA ASP A 42 -6.70 7.22 -4.21
C ASP A 42 -7.94 7.97 -4.63
N GLY A 43 -8.79 8.31 -3.66
CA GLY A 43 -9.95 9.16 -3.84
C GLY A 43 -9.58 10.48 -4.52
N ILE A 44 -8.59 11.21 -3.98
CA ILE A 44 -8.12 12.47 -4.57
C ILE A 44 -7.68 12.26 -6.03
N SER A 45 -6.91 11.22 -6.29
CA SER A 45 -6.37 10.92 -7.62
C SER A 45 -7.47 10.60 -8.62
N ILE A 46 -8.46 9.79 -8.23
CA ILE A 46 -9.65 9.48 -9.02
C ILE A 46 -10.45 10.76 -9.30
N GLY A 47 -10.73 11.54 -8.26
CA GLY A 47 -11.51 12.78 -8.37
C GLY A 47 -10.87 13.82 -9.28
N ALA A 48 -9.55 14.04 -9.14
CA ALA A 48 -8.80 14.95 -9.99
C ALA A 48 -8.78 14.48 -11.46
N SER A 49 -8.68 13.17 -11.68
CA SER A 49 -8.68 12.59 -13.03
C SER A 49 -10.05 12.70 -13.71
N PHE A 50 -11.15 12.53 -12.97
CA PHE A 50 -12.51 12.76 -13.50
C PHE A 50 -12.79 14.23 -13.83
N ALA A 51 -12.17 15.17 -13.11
CA ALA A 51 -12.25 16.59 -13.44
C ALA A 51 -11.50 16.94 -14.74
N GLU A 52 -10.50 16.16 -15.12
CA GLU A 52 -9.80 16.31 -16.40
C GLU A 52 -10.57 15.70 -17.57
N SER A 53 -10.95 14.41 -17.47
CA SER A 53 -11.84 13.78 -18.44
C SER A 53 -12.48 12.50 -17.89
N ILE A 54 -13.62 12.11 -18.46
CA ILE A 54 -14.29 10.83 -18.11
C ILE A 54 -13.37 9.64 -18.37
N TYR A 55 -12.59 9.64 -19.45
CA TYR A 55 -11.69 8.54 -19.80
C TYR A 55 -10.49 8.43 -18.84
N ALA A 56 -9.88 9.56 -18.47
CA ALA A 56 -8.81 9.60 -17.48
C ALA A 56 -9.31 9.11 -16.12
N GLY A 57 -10.48 9.60 -15.67
CA GLY A 57 -11.13 9.15 -14.44
C GLY A 57 -11.40 7.64 -14.43
N LEU A 58 -11.98 7.09 -15.50
CA LEU A 58 -12.22 5.65 -15.62
C LEU A 58 -10.92 4.83 -15.60
N SER A 59 -9.87 5.30 -16.28
CA SER A 59 -8.57 4.62 -16.32
C SER A 59 -7.93 4.57 -14.92
N VAL A 60 -7.91 5.69 -14.20
CA VAL A 60 -7.33 5.76 -12.85
C VAL A 60 -8.15 4.94 -11.84
N SER A 61 -9.48 5.01 -11.90
CA SER A 61 -10.33 4.16 -11.05
C SER A 61 -10.10 2.67 -11.27
N LEU A 62 -9.90 2.24 -12.52
CA LEU A 62 -9.63 0.84 -12.82
C LEU A 62 -8.25 0.41 -12.32
N ALA A 63 -7.25 1.29 -12.42
CA ALA A 63 -5.92 1.04 -11.88
C ALA A 63 -5.95 0.90 -10.35
N VAL A 64 -6.57 1.84 -9.65
CA VAL A 64 -6.77 1.80 -8.19
C VAL A 64 -7.53 0.53 -7.79
N LEU A 65 -8.63 0.20 -8.45
CA LEU A 65 -9.40 -1.01 -8.13
C LEU A 65 -8.56 -2.30 -8.27
N ALA A 66 -7.63 -2.33 -9.23
CA ALA A 66 -6.78 -3.49 -9.46
C ALA A 66 -5.72 -3.68 -8.36
N GLU A 67 -5.25 -2.60 -7.72
CA GLU A 67 -4.29 -2.66 -6.61
C GLU A 67 -4.96 -2.75 -5.23
N GLU A 68 -6.14 -2.12 -5.06
CA GLU A 68 -6.88 -2.14 -3.80
C GLU A 68 -7.53 -3.49 -3.50
N PHE A 69 -8.03 -4.21 -4.52
CA PHE A 69 -8.64 -5.53 -4.30
C PHE A 69 -7.71 -6.53 -3.58
N PRO A 70 -6.45 -6.75 -4.04
CA PRO A 70 -5.52 -7.60 -3.31
C PRO A 70 -5.04 -6.96 -2.00
N HIS A 71 -4.92 -5.63 -1.91
CA HIS A 71 -4.52 -4.91 -0.70
C HIS A 71 -5.53 -5.14 0.44
N GLU A 72 -6.81 -4.86 0.20
CA GLU A 72 -7.89 -5.04 1.16
C GLU A 72 -8.03 -6.50 1.65
N LEU A 73 -7.85 -7.48 0.75
CA LEU A 73 -7.84 -8.89 1.13
C LEU A 73 -6.66 -9.24 2.04
N GLY A 74 -5.50 -8.62 1.80
CA GLY A 74 -4.32 -8.74 2.65
C GLY A 74 -4.56 -8.17 4.05
N ASP A 75 -5.12 -6.97 4.12
CA ASP A 75 -5.43 -6.30 5.39
C ASP A 75 -6.43 -7.11 6.21
N VAL A 76 -7.51 -7.60 5.62
CA VAL A 76 -8.45 -8.49 6.30
C VAL A 76 -7.75 -9.75 6.83
N ALA A 77 -6.85 -10.35 6.06
CA ALA A 77 -6.10 -11.53 6.50
C ALA A 77 -5.18 -11.22 7.70
N ILE A 78 -4.49 -10.09 7.69
CA ILE A 78 -3.59 -9.67 8.77
C ILE A 78 -4.40 -9.28 10.02
N LEU A 79 -5.51 -8.55 9.87
CA LEU A 79 -6.39 -8.16 10.98
C LEU A 79 -7.03 -9.39 11.65
N VAL A 80 -7.45 -10.39 10.87
CA VAL A 80 -7.94 -11.66 11.44
C VAL A 80 -6.81 -12.42 12.14
N ALA A 81 -5.61 -12.47 11.55
CA ALA A 81 -4.44 -13.08 12.19
C ALA A 81 -4.01 -12.33 13.46
N SER A 82 -4.29 -11.02 13.55
CA SER A 82 -4.04 -10.18 14.73
C SER A 82 -5.11 -10.37 15.83
N GLY A 83 -6.04 -11.31 15.68
CA GLY A 83 -7.02 -11.65 16.70
C GLY A 83 -8.36 -10.91 16.60
N MET A 84 -8.60 -10.12 15.54
CA MET A 84 -9.95 -9.63 15.26
C MET A 84 -10.84 -10.74 14.70
N SER A 85 -12.13 -10.67 15.03
CA SER A 85 -13.11 -11.50 14.31
C SER A 85 -13.21 -11.03 12.85
N LEU A 86 -13.51 -11.96 11.93
CA LEU A 86 -13.68 -11.65 10.50
C LEU A 86 -14.65 -10.48 10.25
N ARG A 87 -15.73 -10.40 11.03
CA ARG A 87 -16.70 -9.30 10.94
C ARG A 87 -16.12 -7.95 11.36
N GLN A 88 -15.27 -7.93 12.39
CA GLN A 88 -14.59 -6.70 12.81
C GLN A 88 -13.56 -6.27 11.78
N ALA A 89 -12.73 -7.19 11.30
CA ALA A 89 -11.74 -6.91 10.26
C ALA A 89 -12.40 -6.29 9.01
N LEU A 90 -13.47 -6.92 8.50
CA LEU A 90 -14.22 -6.39 7.37
C LEU A 90 -14.87 -5.02 7.64
N LEU A 91 -15.38 -4.78 8.86
CA LEU A 91 -15.97 -3.49 9.21
C LEU A 91 -14.93 -2.39 9.23
N TYR A 92 -13.76 -2.62 9.83
CA TYR A 92 -12.69 -1.62 9.89
C TYR A 92 -12.11 -1.33 8.51
N ASN A 93 -11.95 -2.35 7.66
CA ASN A 93 -11.55 -2.20 6.27
C ASN A 93 -12.56 -1.38 5.44
N LEU A 94 -13.85 -1.62 5.67
CA LEU A 94 -14.89 -0.82 5.03
C LEU A 94 -14.87 0.64 5.52
N LEU A 95 -14.58 0.86 6.81
CA LEU A 95 -14.48 2.19 7.39
C LEU A 95 -13.29 2.99 6.83
N SER A 96 -12.15 2.34 6.60
CA SER A 96 -11.02 2.94 5.90
C SER A 96 -11.37 3.26 4.44
N ALA A 97 -12.03 2.36 3.72
CA ALA A 97 -12.47 2.61 2.33
C ALA A 97 -13.42 3.83 2.18
N ILE A 98 -14.20 4.20 3.21
CA ILE A 98 -15.06 5.40 3.17
C ILE A 98 -14.25 6.70 2.95
N THR A 99 -13.00 6.73 3.41
CA THR A 99 -12.13 7.89 3.23
C THR A 99 -11.85 8.19 1.74
N CYS A 100 -11.92 7.17 0.86
CA CYS A 100 -11.79 7.34 -0.58
C CYS A 100 -12.88 8.25 -1.16
N TYR A 101 -14.12 8.15 -0.68
CA TYR A 101 -15.20 9.05 -1.11
C TYR A 101 -14.95 10.49 -0.70
N ILE A 102 -14.36 10.71 0.48
CA ILE A 102 -13.99 12.06 0.95
C ILE A 102 -12.87 12.63 0.07
N GLY A 103 -11.85 11.82 -0.19
CA GLY A 103 -10.76 12.16 -1.10
C GLY A 103 -11.27 12.49 -2.50
N PHE A 104 -12.21 11.71 -3.03
CA PHE A 104 -12.83 11.92 -4.33
C PHE A 104 -13.50 13.29 -4.46
N ILE A 105 -14.34 13.66 -3.49
CA ILE A 105 -15.02 14.96 -3.50
C ILE A 105 -13.99 16.10 -3.50
N ILE A 106 -12.95 15.98 -2.68
CA ILE A 106 -11.87 16.97 -2.62
C ILE A 106 -11.08 17.00 -3.94
N GLY A 107 -10.77 15.84 -4.51
CA GLY A 107 -10.04 15.69 -5.77
C GLY A 107 -10.76 16.33 -6.96
N VAL A 108 -12.08 16.14 -7.06
CA VAL A 108 -12.91 16.81 -8.07
C VAL A 108 -12.81 18.33 -7.91
N GLY A 109 -12.97 18.83 -6.68
CA GLY A 109 -12.84 20.27 -6.40
C GLY A 109 -11.45 20.82 -6.72
N ILE A 110 -10.38 20.06 -6.45
CA ILE A 110 -9.01 20.44 -6.80
C ILE A 110 -8.83 20.49 -8.33
N GLY A 111 -9.38 19.53 -9.06
CA GLY A 111 -9.28 19.48 -10.52
C GLY A 111 -9.98 20.66 -11.21
N GLU A 112 -11.07 21.16 -10.64
CA GLU A 112 -11.78 22.36 -11.15
C GLU A 112 -11.00 23.68 -10.93
N LEU A 113 -10.07 23.73 -9.97
CA LEU A 113 -9.26 24.93 -9.70
C LEU A 113 -8.15 25.17 -10.75
N GLY A 114 -7.98 24.24 -11.69
CA GLY A 114 -7.13 24.39 -12.87
C GLY A 114 -5.95 23.40 -12.93
N PRO A 115 -5.37 23.21 -14.14
CA PRO A 115 -4.39 22.17 -14.43
C PRO A 115 -3.04 22.33 -13.71
N ASP A 116 -2.77 23.48 -13.08
CA ASP A 116 -1.55 23.66 -12.28
C ASP A 116 -1.69 23.14 -10.85
N ILE A 117 -2.90 23.09 -10.29
CA ILE A 117 -3.14 22.58 -8.94
C ILE A 117 -3.27 21.05 -8.95
N SER A 118 -3.86 20.48 -9.99
CA SER A 118 -3.92 19.02 -10.19
C SER A 118 -2.52 18.38 -10.23
N LYS A 119 -1.51 19.06 -10.82
CA LYS A 119 -0.10 18.59 -10.79
C LYS A 119 0.44 18.41 -9.37
N TYR A 120 0.12 19.32 -8.45
CA TYR A 120 0.54 19.19 -7.05
C TYR A 120 -0.18 18.05 -6.34
N ALA A 121 -1.46 17.81 -6.67
CA ALA A 121 -2.21 16.66 -6.16
C ALA A 121 -1.59 15.33 -6.63
N PHE A 122 -1.26 15.20 -7.92
CA PHE A 122 -0.58 14.02 -8.45
C PHE A 122 0.84 13.84 -7.90
N ALA A 123 1.59 14.94 -7.69
CA ALA A 123 2.90 14.87 -7.07
C ALA A 123 2.83 14.40 -5.61
N LEU A 124 1.81 14.84 -4.86
CA LEU A 124 1.55 14.38 -3.50
C LEU A 124 1.13 12.91 -3.48
N ALA A 125 0.24 12.50 -4.40
CA ALA A 125 -0.18 11.12 -4.53
C ALA A 125 0.99 10.18 -4.87
N GLY A 126 1.80 10.53 -5.86
CA GLY A 126 3.02 9.78 -6.20
C GLY A 126 4.03 9.69 -5.07
N GLY A 127 4.21 10.78 -4.31
CA GLY A 127 5.07 10.80 -3.11
C GLY A 127 4.56 9.87 -2.01
N MET A 128 3.24 9.81 -1.81
CA MET A 128 2.60 8.91 -0.86
C MET A 128 2.70 7.45 -1.27
N PHE A 129 2.46 7.12 -2.55
CA PHE A 129 2.69 5.76 -3.06
C PHE A 129 4.13 5.29 -2.86
N LEU A 130 5.10 6.17 -3.09
CA LEU A 130 6.51 5.89 -2.80
C LEU A 130 6.76 5.66 -1.29
N TYR A 131 6.17 6.50 -0.43
CA TYR A 131 6.30 6.35 1.02
C TYR A 131 5.70 5.03 1.52
N ILE A 132 4.50 4.67 1.08
CA ILE A 132 3.83 3.41 1.47
C ILE A 132 4.63 2.21 0.96
N SER A 133 5.08 2.27 -0.30
CA SER A 133 5.88 1.19 -0.91
C SER A 133 7.20 0.95 -0.16
N LEU A 134 7.92 2.01 0.21
CA LEU A 134 9.22 1.90 0.86
C LEU A 134 9.13 1.74 2.38
N GLY A 135 8.21 2.46 3.01
CA GLY A 135 8.05 2.54 4.46
C GLY A 135 7.22 1.40 5.05
N CYS A 136 6.23 0.90 4.31
CA CYS A 136 5.26 -0.08 4.80
C CYS A 136 5.27 -1.40 4.03
N MET A 137 5.59 -1.44 2.74
CA MET A 137 5.58 -2.73 2.00
C MET A 137 6.95 -3.42 2.05
N MET A 138 8.04 -2.66 1.95
CA MET A 138 9.40 -3.22 1.95
C MET A 138 9.78 -3.95 3.25
N PRO A 139 9.46 -3.46 4.47
CA PRO A 139 9.77 -4.18 5.70
C PRO A 139 8.99 -5.51 5.82
N GLU A 140 7.73 -5.52 5.39
CA GLU A 140 6.83 -6.67 5.39
C GLU A 140 7.32 -7.74 4.41
N MET A 141 7.75 -7.33 3.20
CA MET A 141 8.39 -8.21 2.23
C MET A 141 9.67 -8.85 2.79
N LYS A 142 10.49 -8.06 3.51
CA LYS A 142 11.70 -8.55 4.17
C LYS A 142 11.36 -9.57 5.25
N LYS A 143 10.37 -9.29 6.10
CA LYS A 143 9.92 -10.20 7.17
C LYS A 143 9.41 -11.53 6.60
N ALA A 144 8.59 -11.48 5.55
CA ALA A 144 8.10 -12.68 4.86
C ALA A 144 9.25 -13.53 4.28
N MET A 145 10.29 -12.88 3.74
CA MET A 145 11.48 -13.57 3.24
C MET A 145 12.29 -14.21 4.38
N GLU A 146 12.50 -13.50 5.50
CA GLU A 146 13.21 -14.01 6.68
C GLU A 146 12.49 -15.21 7.30
N GLU A 147 11.17 -15.15 7.44
CA GLU A 147 10.34 -16.28 7.91
C GLU A 147 10.47 -17.50 6.99
N ALA A 148 10.46 -17.29 5.66
CA ALA A 148 10.63 -18.37 4.69
C ALA A 148 12.04 -18.98 4.73
N LEU A 149 13.07 -18.16 4.94
CA LEU A 149 14.47 -18.58 5.04
C LEU A 149 14.70 -19.43 6.30
N ASN A 150 14.09 -19.04 7.42
CA ASN A 150 14.16 -19.76 8.70
C ASN A 150 13.61 -21.19 8.59
N VAL A 151 12.64 -21.43 7.71
CA VAL A 151 12.14 -22.78 7.44
C VAL A 151 13.09 -23.56 6.52
N SER A 152 13.53 -22.95 5.42
CA SER A 152 14.55 -23.55 4.54
C SER A 152 15.08 -22.53 3.53
N LEU A 153 16.35 -22.67 3.15
CA LEU A 153 16.97 -21.85 2.12
C LEU A 153 16.24 -21.94 0.77
N ARG A 154 15.71 -23.12 0.40
CA ARG A 154 14.93 -23.31 -0.83
C ARG A 154 13.62 -22.51 -0.82
N ARG A 155 12.93 -22.42 0.32
CA ARG A 155 11.71 -21.60 0.46
C ARG A 155 12.03 -20.11 0.44
N GLY A 156 13.09 -19.67 1.13
CA GLY A 156 13.52 -18.27 1.08
C GLY A 156 13.83 -17.80 -0.35
N VAL A 157 14.60 -18.60 -1.11
CA VAL A 157 14.88 -18.30 -2.52
C VAL A 157 13.61 -18.30 -3.38
N TYR A 158 12.66 -19.20 -3.11
CA TYR A 158 11.38 -19.24 -3.82
C TYR A 158 10.53 -18.00 -3.55
N VAL A 159 10.41 -17.56 -2.29
CA VAL A 159 9.68 -16.33 -1.93
C VAL A 159 10.35 -15.10 -2.53
N LEU A 160 11.68 -15.01 -2.48
CA LEU A 160 12.42 -13.91 -3.10
C LEU A 160 12.21 -13.85 -4.62
N PHE A 161 12.18 -15.01 -5.28
CA PHE A 161 11.89 -15.10 -6.71
C PHE A 161 10.47 -14.60 -7.01
N LEU A 162 9.47 -15.05 -6.25
CA LEU A 162 8.08 -14.58 -6.42
C LEU A 162 7.95 -13.06 -6.20
N GLN A 163 8.57 -12.52 -5.16
CA GLN A 163 8.59 -11.08 -4.87
C GLN A 163 9.23 -10.29 -6.01
N SER A 164 10.36 -10.78 -6.55
CA SER A 164 11.04 -10.15 -7.68
C SER A 164 10.17 -10.15 -8.94
N VAL A 165 9.54 -11.29 -9.25
CA VAL A 165 8.62 -11.41 -10.39
C VAL A 165 7.44 -10.45 -10.23
N GLY A 166 6.83 -10.37 -9.04
CA GLY A 166 5.75 -9.43 -8.75
C GLY A 166 6.18 -7.98 -8.98
N LEU A 167 7.35 -7.58 -8.45
CA LEU A 167 7.88 -6.22 -8.59
C LEU A 167 8.17 -5.86 -10.05
N PHE A 168 8.81 -6.77 -10.81
CA PHE A 168 9.07 -6.56 -12.23
C PHE A 168 7.78 -6.52 -13.05
N THR A 169 6.79 -7.34 -12.71
CA THR A 169 5.49 -7.34 -13.39
C THR A 169 4.75 -6.02 -13.14
N GLY A 170 4.70 -5.56 -11.89
CA GLY A 170 4.10 -4.26 -11.54
C GLY A 170 4.79 -3.10 -12.24
N LEU A 171 6.13 -3.07 -12.23
CA LEU A 171 6.92 -2.06 -12.95
C LEU A 171 6.65 -2.09 -14.46
N PHE A 172 6.57 -3.29 -15.05
CA PHE A 172 6.27 -3.46 -16.47
C PHE A 172 4.88 -2.95 -16.82
N LEU A 173 3.86 -3.28 -16.01
CA LEU A 173 2.48 -2.80 -16.21
C LEU A 173 2.40 -1.27 -16.09
N MET A 174 3.04 -0.69 -15.07
CA MET A 174 3.08 0.76 -14.89
C MET A 174 3.82 1.47 -16.02
N TYR A 175 4.94 0.90 -16.48
CA TYR A 175 5.66 1.42 -17.65
C TYR A 175 4.79 1.35 -18.92
N PHE A 176 4.07 0.25 -19.13
CA PHE A 176 3.18 0.08 -20.27
C PHE A 176 2.03 1.11 -20.23
N MET A 177 1.36 1.26 -19.09
CA MET A 177 0.31 2.26 -18.88
C MET A 177 0.84 3.69 -19.11
N ALA A 178 2.02 4.01 -18.59
CA ALA A 178 2.62 5.33 -18.78
C ALA A 178 3.01 5.60 -20.25
N ARG A 179 3.49 4.59 -20.99
CA ARG A 179 3.92 4.77 -22.38
C ARG A 179 2.77 4.80 -23.37
N TYR A 180 1.74 3.99 -23.17
CA TYR A 180 0.62 3.86 -24.11
C TYR A 180 -0.64 4.59 -23.64
N GLY A 181 -0.66 5.15 -22.43
CA GLY A 181 -1.80 5.91 -21.90
C GLY A 181 -2.23 7.07 -22.80
N GLU A 182 -1.29 7.77 -23.45
CA GLU A 182 -1.62 8.86 -24.38
C GLU A 182 -2.07 8.38 -25.77
N GLU A 183 -1.79 7.13 -26.16
CA GLU A 183 -2.26 6.56 -27.43
C GLU A 183 -3.68 5.98 -27.31
N ILE A 184 -4.23 5.90 -26.08
CA ILE A 184 -5.63 5.55 -25.80
C ILE A 184 -6.46 6.84 -25.80
N SER A 185 -6.49 7.55 -26.92
CA SER A 185 -7.49 8.57 -27.19
C SER A 185 -8.54 8.00 -28.15
N PHE A 186 -9.75 7.75 -27.66
CA PHE A 186 -10.94 7.55 -28.50
C PHE A 186 -11.81 8.81 -28.47
#